data_AF-A0A3B9J9M9-F1
#
_entry.id   AF-A0A3B9J9M9-F1
#
_cell.length_a   1.000
_cell.length_b   1.000
_cell.length_c   1.000
_cell.angle_alpha   90.00
_cell.angle_beta   90.00
_cell.angle_gamma   90.00
#
_symmetry.space_group_name_H-M   'P 1'
#
loop_
_entity.id
_entity.type
_entity.pdbx_description
1 polymer ?
#
loop_
_entity_poly.entity_id
_entity_poly.type
_entity_poly.pdbx_seq_one_letter_code
_entity_poly.pdbx_strand_id
1 'polypeptide(L)'
;MLKAGNLTLNPTGVYRLGTLLVWLGVLAWAPFIFLRLIGEKPPFWWFLPFHLLGVLGGARLRRLARLVMDSQPEKKSLYRLVGHGMIFFGVLIWVPYFYLKYVALQPVEVMNFLPFHLAGALGGLAVLGLELLVRSAQNSSHN
;
A
#
# COMPACT_ATOMS: atom_id res chain seq x y z
N MET A 1 13.28 -4.54 22.49
CA MET A 1 14.44 -5.22 21.85
C MET A 1 13.95 -6.44 21.09
N LEU A 2 14.06 -6.46 19.75
CA LEU A 2 13.85 -7.69 18.98
C LEU A 2 15.22 -8.36 18.81
N LYS A 3 15.45 -9.45 19.54
CA LYS A 3 16.73 -10.19 19.51
C LYS A 3 16.63 -11.31 18.47
N ALA A 4 16.76 -10.94 17.20
CA ALA A 4 17.13 -11.89 16.15
C ALA A 4 18.60 -11.61 15.84
N GLY A 5 19.50 -12.42 16.45
CA GLY A 5 20.95 -12.49 16.20
C GLY A 5 21.70 -11.19 15.88
N ASN A 6 22.44 -10.63 16.86
CA ASN A 6 23.55 -9.65 16.75
C ASN A 6 23.45 -8.43 15.79
N LEU A 7 22.33 -8.20 15.11
CA LEU A 7 22.12 -7.03 14.26
C LEU A 7 21.32 -5.99 15.06
N THR A 8 22.01 -4.98 15.58
CA THR A 8 21.40 -3.74 16.07
C THR A 8 20.81 -2.98 14.87
N LEU A 9 19.65 -3.41 14.38
CA LEU A 9 18.97 -2.75 13.28
C LEU A 9 18.48 -1.39 13.73
N ASN A 10 19.02 -0.33 13.12
CA ASN A 10 18.54 1.04 13.31
C ASN A 10 17.05 1.11 12.92
N PRO A 11 16.13 1.41 13.87
CA PRO A 11 14.69 1.39 13.61
C PRO A 11 14.27 2.35 12.50
N THR A 12 14.92 3.50 12.40
CA THR A 12 14.72 4.48 11.32
C THR A 12 15.15 3.90 9.97
N GLY A 13 16.26 3.17 9.94
CA GLY A 13 16.72 2.45 8.74
C GLY A 13 15.72 1.40 8.28
N VAL A 14 15.19 0.59 9.20
CA VAL A 14 14.15 -0.41 8.92
C VAL A 14 12.86 0.24 8.41
N TYR A 15 12.48 1.39 8.98
CA TYR A 15 11.31 2.15 8.51
C TYR A 15 11.48 2.67 7.08
N ARG A 16 12.66 3.23 6.76
CA ARG A 16 12.99 3.71 5.40
C ARG A 16 13.02 2.56 4.40
N LEU A 17 13.65 1.44 4.75
CA LEU A 17 13.68 0.24 3.92
C LEU A 17 12.26 -0.30 3.67
N GLY A 18 11.43 -0.38 4.72
CA GLY A 18 10.04 -0.78 4.58
C GLY A 18 9.24 0.16 3.69
N THR A 19 9.53 1.47 3.74
CA THR A 19 8.91 2.46 2.84
C THR A 19 9.36 2.26 1.40
N LEU A 20 10.65 2.04 1.17
CA LEU A 20 11.20 1.74 -0.16
C LEU A 20 10.58 0.47 -0.75
N LEU A 21 10.45 -0.60 0.04
CA LEU A 21 9.81 -1.85 -0.39
C LEU A 21 8.36 -1.66 -0.82
N VAL A 22 7.59 -0.86 -0.07
CA VAL A 22 6.21 -0.52 -0.48
C VAL A 22 6.23 0.22 -1.83
N TRP A 23 7.12 1.20 -2.02
CA TRP A 23 7.24 1.92 -3.28
C TRP A 23 7.65 1.00 -4.44
N LEU A 24 8.63 0.13 -4.24
CA LEU A 24 9.03 -0.85 -5.25
C LEU A 24 7.90 -1.81 -5.60
N GLY A 25 7.14 -2.26 -4.59
CA GLY A 25 5.94 -3.08 -4.80
C GLY A 25 4.89 -2.36 -5.65
N VAL A 26 4.61 -1.09 -5.36
CA VAL A 26 3.68 -0.27 -6.18
C VAL A 26 4.23 -0.05 -7.60
N LEU A 27 5.51 0.27 -7.73
CA LEU A 27 6.18 0.50 -9.02
C LEU A 27 6.29 -0.76 -9.89
N ALA A 28 6.18 -1.96 -9.31
CA ALA A 28 6.08 -3.19 -10.08
C ALA A 28 4.90 -3.18 -11.06
N TRP A 29 3.85 -2.39 -10.81
CA TRP A 29 2.75 -2.20 -11.75
C TRP A 29 3.07 -1.29 -12.92
N ALA A 30 4.05 -0.39 -12.83
CA ALA A 30 4.31 0.58 -13.90
C ALA A 30 4.65 -0.08 -15.25
N PRO A 31 5.53 -1.10 -15.33
CA PRO A 31 5.76 -1.82 -16.59
C PRO A 31 4.51 -2.57 -17.08
N PHE A 32 3.72 -3.16 -16.18
CA PHE A 32 2.48 -3.84 -16.54
C PHE A 32 1.47 -2.88 -17.18
N ILE A 33 1.25 -1.71 -16.57
CA ILE A 33 0.37 -0.67 -17.09
C ILE A 33 0.89 -0.17 -18.43
N PHE A 34 2.19 0.10 -18.54
CA PHE A 34 2.80 0.54 -19.80
C PHE A 34 2.57 -0.46 -20.94
N LEU A 35 2.86 -1.74 -20.70
CA LEU A 35 2.63 -2.82 -21.67
C LEU A 35 1.15 -2.88 -22.09
N ARG A 36 0.21 -2.77 -21.13
CA ARG A 36 -1.22 -2.73 -21.42
C ARG A 36 -1.62 -1.54 -22.30
N LEU A 37 -1.02 -0.37 -22.09
CA LEU A 37 -1.32 0.84 -22.86
C LEU A 37 -0.84 0.75 -24.32
N ILE A 38 0.25 0.02 -24.58
CA ILE A 38 0.74 -0.22 -25.95
C ILE A 38 0.08 -1.43 -26.63
N GLY A 39 -0.98 -2.00 -26.02
CA GLY A 39 -1.77 -3.09 -26.59
C GLY A 39 -1.30 -4.49 -26.19
N GLU A 40 -0.17 -4.62 -25.49
CA GLU A 40 0.31 -5.91 -25.00
C GLU A 40 -0.59 -6.44 -23.86
N LYS A 41 -0.71 -7.76 -23.75
CA LYS A 41 -1.52 -8.42 -22.71
C LYS A 41 -0.65 -9.29 -21.81
N PRO A 42 0.31 -8.70 -21.07
CA PRO A 42 1.18 -9.49 -20.24
C PRO A 42 0.40 -10.19 -19.11
N PRO A 43 0.81 -11.40 -18.69
CA PRO A 43 0.15 -12.12 -17.61
C PRO A 43 0.19 -11.33 -16.30
N PHE A 44 -0.98 -11.07 -15.71
CA PHE A 44 -1.12 -10.38 -14.42
C PHE A 44 -0.28 -11.05 -13.30
N TRP A 45 -0.21 -12.38 -13.33
CA TRP A 45 0.51 -13.19 -12.35
C TRP A 45 2.03 -13.00 -12.35
N TRP A 46 2.62 -12.41 -13.40
CA TRP A 46 4.04 -12.10 -13.40
C TRP A 46 4.37 -10.90 -12.52
N PHE A 47 3.43 -9.99 -12.30
CA PHE A 47 3.66 -8.74 -11.56
C PHE A 47 3.11 -8.81 -10.13
N LEU A 48 2.03 -9.57 -9.92
CA LEU A 48 1.36 -9.68 -8.63
C LEU A 48 2.28 -10.15 -7.49
N PRO A 49 3.14 -11.18 -7.64
CA PRO A 49 4.01 -11.62 -6.55
C PRO A 49 4.98 -10.53 -6.10
N PHE A 50 5.60 -9.80 -7.03
CA PHE A 50 6.51 -8.70 -6.72
C PHE A 50 5.78 -7.55 -6.01
N HIS A 51 4.56 -7.23 -6.47
CA HIS A 51 3.72 -6.24 -5.81
C HIS A 51 3.40 -6.62 -4.36
N LEU A 52 2.92 -7.86 -4.15
CA LEU A 52 2.56 -8.35 -2.81
C LEU A 52 3.78 -8.44 -1.88
N LEU A 53 4.92 -8.93 -2.38
CA LEU A 53 6.16 -9.00 -1.62
C LEU A 53 6.63 -7.60 -1.18
N GLY A 54 6.63 -6.62 -2.09
CA GLY A 54 7.01 -5.24 -1.78
C GLY A 54 6.05 -4.57 -0.79
N VAL A 55 4.74 -4.62 -1.07
CA VAL A 55 3.74 -3.92 -0.24
C VAL A 55 3.56 -4.59 1.12
N LEU A 56 3.38 -5.91 1.19
CA LEU A 56 3.17 -6.61 2.46
C LEU A 56 4.46 -6.69 3.27
N GLY A 57 5.59 -6.99 2.62
CA GLY A 57 6.91 -7.02 3.26
C GLY A 57 7.28 -5.64 3.81
N GLY A 58 7.15 -4.60 3.00
CA GLY A 58 7.43 -3.23 3.41
C GLY A 58 6.50 -2.73 4.52
N ALA A 59 5.20 -3.05 4.46
CA ALA A 59 4.24 -2.74 5.52
C ALA A 59 4.58 -3.42 6.85
N ARG A 60 5.00 -4.70 6.80
CA ARG A 60 5.47 -5.44 7.98
C ARG A 60 6.72 -4.80 8.59
N LEU A 61 7.72 -4.46 7.78
CA LEU A 61 8.93 -3.78 8.27
C LEU A 61 8.62 -2.42 8.90
N ARG A 62 7.77 -1.61 8.28
CA ARG A 62 7.32 -0.32 8.86
C ARG A 62 6.61 -0.51 10.19
N ARG A 63 5.79 -1.56 10.32
CA ARG A 63 5.13 -1.90 11.59
C ARG A 63 6.13 -2.29 12.67
N LEU A 64 7.09 -3.16 12.35
CA LEU A 64 8.14 -3.58 13.29
C LEU A 64 9.00 -2.39 13.74
N ALA A 65 9.39 -1.52 12.82
CA ALA A 65 10.15 -0.30 13.15
C ALA A 65 9.38 0.60 14.13
N ARG A 66 8.08 0.85 13.89
CA ARG A 66 7.24 1.67 14.79
C ARG A 66 7.13 1.09 16.19
N LEU A 67 7.03 -0.24 16.33
CA LEU A 67 6.99 -0.90 17.63
C LEU A 67 8.30 -0.70 18.42
N VAL A 68 9.44 -0.60 17.74
CA VAL A 68 10.74 -0.41 18.39
C VAL A 68 11.02 1.06 18.70
N MET A 69 10.49 1.99 17.90
CA MET A 69 10.65 3.44 18.11
C MET A 69 9.80 4.01 19.26
N ASP A 70 9.06 3.17 19.98
CA ASP A 70 8.05 3.57 20.98
C ASP A 70 7.12 4.69 20.50
N SER A 71 6.87 4.70 19.18
CA SER A 71 5.92 5.64 18.60
C SER A 71 4.54 5.24 19.09
N GLN A 72 4.01 6.03 20.03
CA GLN A 72 2.68 5.87 20.60
C GLN A 72 1.65 5.58 19.50
N PRO A 73 0.71 4.64 19.70
CA PRO A 73 -0.35 4.42 18.73
C PRO A 73 -1.11 5.72 18.54
N GLU A 74 -0.93 6.33 17.35
CA GLU A 74 -1.60 7.57 17.00
C GLU A 74 -3.12 7.46 17.24
N LYS A 75 -3.69 8.48 17.91
CA LYS A 75 -5.13 8.56 18.21
C LYS A 75 -5.96 8.25 16.96
N LYS A 76 -7.01 7.45 17.16
CA LYS A 76 -7.99 7.13 16.11
C LYS A 76 -8.61 8.44 15.59
N SER A 77 -8.35 8.79 14.34
CA SER A 77 -8.97 9.92 13.67
C SER A 77 -9.94 9.44 12.60
N LEU A 78 -10.93 10.28 12.26
CA LEU A 78 -11.84 10.00 11.17
C LEU A 78 -11.10 9.90 9.83
N TYR A 79 -10.14 10.79 9.57
CA TYR A 79 -9.29 10.73 8.36
C TYR A 79 -8.57 9.40 8.24
N ARG A 80 -8.02 8.90 9.35
CA ARG A 80 -7.34 7.60 9.38
C ARG A 80 -8.28 6.46 9.08
N LEU A 81 -9.48 6.47 9.68
CA LEU A 81 -10.50 5.46 9.44
C LEU A 81 -10.94 5.46 7.97
N VAL A 82 -11.27 6.63 7.43
CA VAL A 82 -11.70 6.80 6.03
C VAL A 82 -10.58 6.40 5.07
N GLY A 83 -9.35 6.88 5.30
CA GLY A 83 -8.21 6.58 4.44
C GLY A 83 -7.88 5.08 4.40
N HIS A 84 -7.86 4.40 5.55
CA HIS A 84 -7.69 2.94 5.58
C HIS A 84 -8.88 2.21 4.98
N GLY A 85 -10.10 2.68 5.21
CA GLY A 85 -11.32 2.13 4.60
C GLY A 85 -11.27 2.18 3.07
N MET A 86 -10.88 3.33 2.50
CA MET A 86 -10.71 3.48 1.05
C MET A 86 -9.66 2.53 0.48
N ILE A 87 -8.50 2.41 1.13
CA ILE A 87 -7.47 1.45 0.71
C ILE A 87 -8.02 0.02 0.79
N PHE A 88 -8.70 -0.33 1.87
CA PHE A 88 -9.28 -1.66 2.07
C PHE A 88 -10.28 -2.01 0.97
N PHE A 89 -11.26 -1.14 0.69
CA PHE A 89 -12.22 -1.34 -0.38
C PHE A 89 -11.57 -1.34 -1.78
N GLY A 90 -10.55 -0.49 -1.97
CA GLY A 90 -9.73 -0.49 -3.18
C GLY A 90 -9.04 -1.84 -3.41
N VAL A 91 -8.52 -2.51 -2.38
CA VAL A 91 -7.96 -3.86 -2.50
C VAL A 91 -9.07 -4.91 -2.68
N LEU A 92 -10.20 -4.74 -1.99
CA LEU A 92 -11.32 -5.69 -2.01
C LEU A 92 -11.92 -5.86 -3.42
N ILE A 93 -11.79 -4.86 -4.28
CA ILE A 93 -12.26 -4.91 -5.68
C ILE A 93 -11.65 -6.06 -6.50
N TRP A 94 -10.49 -6.60 -6.07
CA TRP A 94 -9.89 -7.75 -6.72
C TRP A 94 -10.67 -9.04 -6.48
N VAL A 95 -11.44 -9.15 -5.39
CA VAL A 95 -12.27 -10.32 -5.09
C VAL A 95 -13.30 -10.60 -6.20
N PRO A 96 -14.19 -9.64 -6.58
CA PRO A 96 -15.11 -9.87 -7.68
C PRO A 96 -14.38 -10.06 -9.02
N TYR A 97 -13.24 -9.40 -9.27
CA TYR A 97 -12.42 -9.66 -10.45
C TYR A 97 -11.98 -11.14 -10.53
N PHE A 98 -11.39 -11.67 -9.47
CA PHE A 98 -10.92 -13.06 -9.43
C PHE A 98 -12.07 -14.05 -9.57
N TYR A 99 -13.20 -13.78 -8.90
CA TYR A 99 -14.39 -14.61 -9.04
C TYR A 99 -14.88 -14.64 -10.49
N LEU A 100 -15.07 -13.46 -11.11
CA LEU A 100 -15.56 -13.37 -12.48
C LEU A 100 -14.58 -14.01 -13.47
N LYS A 101 -13.27 -13.80 -13.27
CA LYS A 101 -12.24 -14.29 -14.19
C LYS A 101 -12.01 -15.80 -14.11
N TYR A 102 -11.95 -16.36 -12.90
CA TYR A 102 -11.48 -17.73 -12.67
C TYR A 102 -12.59 -18.71 -12.27
N VAL A 103 -13.69 -18.22 -11.70
CA VAL A 103 -14.83 -19.06 -11.29
C VAL A 103 -15.95 -18.98 -12.31
N ALA A 104 -16.43 -17.77 -12.63
CA ALA A 104 -17.52 -17.56 -13.58
C ALA A 104 -17.09 -17.53 -15.05
N LEU A 105 -15.77 -17.61 -15.32
CA LEU A 105 -15.15 -17.61 -16.65
C LEU A 105 -15.63 -16.49 -17.57
N GLN A 106 -15.96 -15.33 -16.99
CA GLN A 106 -16.38 -14.15 -17.74
C GLN A 106 -15.18 -13.51 -18.45
N PRO A 107 -15.39 -12.87 -19.62
CA PRO A 107 -14.34 -12.22 -20.40
C PRO A 107 -13.93 -10.86 -19.80
N VAL A 108 -13.73 -10.80 -18.49
CA VAL A 108 -13.26 -9.59 -17.80
C VAL A 108 -11.74 -9.44 -17.91
N GLU A 109 -11.29 -8.20 -17.98
CA GLU A 109 -9.88 -7.82 -17.99
C GLU A 109 -9.51 -7.03 -16.72
N VAL A 110 -8.22 -7.06 -16.36
CA VAL A 110 -7.65 -6.30 -15.24
C VAL A 110 -8.01 -4.82 -15.34
N MET A 111 -8.00 -4.26 -16.55
CA MET A 111 -8.29 -2.85 -16.80
C MET A 111 -9.74 -2.46 -16.47
N ASN A 112 -10.68 -3.41 -16.43
CA ASN A 112 -12.05 -3.12 -16.00
C ASN A 112 -12.13 -2.83 -14.49
N PHE A 113 -11.17 -3.31 -13.69
CA PHE A 113 -11.18 -3.20 -12.22
C PHE A 113 -10.06 -2.28 -11.68
N LEU A 114 -8.99 -2.10 -12.46
CA LEU A 114 -7.82 -1.31 -12.06
C LEU A 114 -8.15 0.15 -11.68
N PRO A 115 -9.00 0.91 -12.40
CA PRO A 115 -9.33 2.29 -12.00
C PRO A 115 -9.97 2.37 -10.62
N PHE A 116 -10.85 1.42 -10.27
CA PHE A 116 -11.48 1.36 -8.95
C PHE A 116 -10.47 1.02 -7.85
N HIS A 117 -9.55 0.09 -8.13
CA HIS A 117 -8.44 -0.22 -7.22
C HIS A 117 -7.59 1.01 -6.94
N LEU A 118 -7.17 1.73 -8.00
CA LEU A 118 -6.35 2.93 -7.89
C LEU A 118 -7.10 4.06 -7.17
N ALA A 119 -8.39 4.26 -7.45
CA ALA A 119 -9.20 5.25 -6.76
C ALA A 119 -9.26 5.00 -5.24
N GLY A 120 -9.50 3.75 -4.81
CA GLY A 120 -9.49 3.40 -3.39
C GLY A 120 -8.10 3.51 -2.75
N ALA A 121 -7.07 2.98 -3.41
CA ALA A 121 -5.71 2.98 -2.88
C ALA A 121 -5.09 4.39 -2.82
N LEU A 122 -5.08 5.12 -3.94
CA LEU A 122 -4.51 6.47 -4.02
C LEU A 122 -5.37 7.48 -3.26
N GLY A 123 -6.70 7.38 -3.36
CA GLY A 123 -7.60 8.24 -2.61
C GLY A 123 -7.43 8.06 -1.10
N GLY A 124 -7.34 6.82 -0.62
CA GLY A 124 -7.08 6.57 0.79
C GLY A 124 -5.70 7.06 1.25
N LEU A 125 -4.65 6.91 0.43
CA LEU A 125 -3.33 7.51 0.70
C LEU A 125 -3.40 9.04 0.76
N ALA A 126 -4.16 9.69 -0.12
CA ALA A 126 -4.33 11.13 -0.13
C ALA A 126 -5.03 11.62 1.14
N VAL A 127 -6.07 10.93 1.62
CA VAL A 127 -6.74 11.26 2.89
C VAL A 127 -5.79 11.12 4.07
N LEU A 128 -4.97 10.05 4.11
CA LEU A 128 -3.95 9.87 5.15
C LEU A 128 -2.86 10.95 5.08
N GLY A 129 -2.47 11.36 3.87
CA GLY A 129 -1.53 12.47 3.67
C GLY A 129 -2.09 13.80 4.16
N LEU A 130 -3.37 14.07 3.89
CA LEU A 130 -4.05 15.28 4.37
C LEU A 130 -4.10 15.35 5.90
N GLU A 131 -4.35 14.22 6.57
CA GLU A 131 -4.28 14.14 8.03
C GLU A 131 -2.92 14.60 8.56
N LEU A 132 -1.82 14.16 7.94
CA LEU A 132 -0.46 14.54 8.33
C LEU A 132 -0.23 16.05 8.16
N LEU A 133 -0.71 16.62 7.05
CA LEU A 133 -0.60 18.06 6.79
C LEU A 133 -1.40 18.88 7.82
N VAL A 134 -2.65 18.48 8.12
CA VAL A 134 -3.50 19.16 9.10
C VAL A 134 -2.87 19.12 10.49
N ARG A 135 -2.36 17.95 10.92
CA ARG A 135 -1.67 17.82 12.21
C ARG A 135 -0.39 18.65 12.28
N SER A 136 0.38 18.70 11.19
CA SER A 136 1.58 19.52 11.12
C SER A 136 1.25 21.00 11.30
N ALA A 137 0.19 21.49 10.64
CA ALA A 137 -0.23 22.88 10.74
C ALA A 137 -0.70 23.25 12.16
N GLN A 138 -1.45 22.36 12.82
CA GLN A 138 -1.90 22.57 14.20
C GLN A 138 -0.73 22.67 15.20
N ASN A 139 0.26 21.78 15.08
CA ASN A 139 1.43 21.80 15.96
C ASN A 139 2.28 23.08 15.78
N SER A 140 2.34 23.65 14.56
CA SER A 140 3.06 24.90 14.30
C SER A 140 2.35 26.14 14.86
N SER A 141 1.04 26.09 15.12
CA SER A 141 0.27 27.22 15.68
C SER A 141 0.32 27.32 17.22
N HIS A 142 0.88 26.33 17.89
CA HIS A 142 0.99 26.25 19.35
C HIS A 142 2.42 26.45 19.89
N ASN A 143 3.40 26.72 19.01
CA ASN A 143 4.77 27.11 19.35
C ASN A 143 4.98 28.59 19.04
#